data_AF-A0A9P0LPS6-F1
#
_entry.id   AF-A0A9P0LPS6-F1
#
_cell.length_a   1.000
_cell.length_b   1.000
_cell.length_c   1.000
_cell.angle_alpha   90.00
_cell.angle_beta   90.00
_cell.angle_gamma   90.00
#
_symmetry.space_group_name_H-M   'P 1'
#
loop_
_entity.id
_entity.type
_entity.pdbx_description
1 polymer ?
#
loop_
_entity_poly.entity_id
_entity_poly.type
_entity_poly.pdbx_seq_one_letter_code
_entity_poly.pdbx_strand_id
1 'polypeptide(L)'
;MARLKVQNKNTKAHHEEKKRRQREAMRRLRESRRQDPEKYEEDKRKERERYYRRKEAGQIKTIDQMSEREKRNQRKEWRNRSKKHYLGKKNAKELELKLQENSPPATPIPEELMAEAPYDEILQERDDGRKRQGRSRRRKHVKALRKEIDLLKVKLEKEKRKKEKYRMRLKRVKKRLHKNIDSPEKKVDALIKGQTDSPAVKKKLLFSEVIAKQLTENYRVLTNPAHKRTFWKNISGNVVKKYKQI
;
A
#
# COMPACT_ATOMS: atom_id res chain seq x y z
N MET A 1 -57.94 36.85 44.03
CA MET A 1 -57.69 37.01 42.58
C MET A 1 -56.22 37.39 42.35
N ALA A 2 -55.30 36.41 42.32
CA ALA A 2 -53.88 36.68 42.12
C ALA A 2 -53.58 36.92 40.63
N ARG A 3 -53.16 38.14 40.27
CA ARG A 3 -52.69 38.49 38.91
C ARG A 3 -51.43 37.69 38.59
N LEU A 4 -51.52 36.75 37.64
CA LEU A 4 -50.37 36.05 37.07
C LEU A 4 -49.40 37.07 36.48
N LYS A 5 -48.19 37.15 37.05
CA LYS A 5 -47.09 37.98 36.54
C LYS A 5 -46.78 37.54 35.10
N VAL A 6 -47.06 38.41 34.14
CA VAL A 6 -46.69 38.24 32.74
C VAL A 6 -45.17 38.18 32.66
N GLN A 7 -44.61 36.98 32.49
CA GLN A 7 -43.17 36.79 32.37
C GLN A 7 -42.66 37.52 31.12
N ASN A 8 -41.66 38.37 31.31
CA ASN A 8 -41.07 39.19 30.25
C ASN A 8 -40.28 38.28 29.28
N LYS A 9 -40.85 38.05 28.09
CA LYS A 9 -40.38 37.08 27.07
C LYS A 9 -39.06 37.47 26.38
N ASN A 10 -38.51 38.65 26.66
CA ASN A 10 -37.32 39.22 26.01
C ASN A 10 -36.00 39.07 26.79
N THR A 11 -35.95 38.26 27.84
CA THR A 11 -34.70 38.05 28.60
C THR A 11 -33.80 36.99 27.93
N LYS A 12 -32.47 37.17 28.04
CA LYS A 12 -31.48 36.20 27.52
C LYS A 12 -31.70 34.79 28.08
N ALA A 13 -32.06 34.68 29.37
CA ALA A 13 -32.37 33.42 30.04
C ALA A 13 -33.60 32.71 29.43
N HIS A 14 -34.68 33.45 29.15
CA HIS A 14 -35.86 32.89 28.48
C HIS A 14 -35.54 32.40 27.06
N HIS A 15 -34.69 33.13 26.33
CA HIS A 15 -34.25 32.71 25.00
C HIS A 15 -33.37 31.45 25.03
N GLU A 16 -32.49 31.33 26.03
CA GLU A 16 -31.67 30.14 26.25
C GLU A 16 -32.51 28.93 26.66
N GLU A 17 -33.50 29.12 27.53
CA GLU A 17 -34.45 28.09 27.92
C GLU A 17 -35.30 27.62 26.74
N LYS A 18 -35.81 28.54 25.91
CA LYS A 18 -36.52 28.21 24.67
C LYS A 18 -35.63 27.38 23.73
N LYS A 19 -34.36 27.76 23.58
CA LYS A 19 -33.37 26.99 22.80
C LYS A 19 -33.14 25.60 23.40
N ARG A 20 -33.07 25.47 24.73
CA ARG A 20 -32.92 24.18 25.43
C ARG A 20 -34.12 23.26 25.15
N ARG A 21 -35.34 23.77 25.35
CA ARG A 21 -36.59 23.02 25.07
C ARG A 21 -36.67 22.58 23.60
N GLN A 22 -36.28 23.44 22.66
CA GLN A 22 -36.20 23.07 21.25
C GLN A 22 -35.17 21.96 20.98
N ARG A 23 -33.98 22.03 21.60
CA ARG A 23 -32.96 20.98 21.46
C ARG A 23 -33.46 19.64 22.01
N GLU A 24 -34.13 19.65 23.15
CA GLU A 24 -34.72 18.45 23.76
C GLU A 24 -35.84 17.86 22.91
N ALA A 25 -36.76 18.68 22.41
CA ALA A 25 -37.83 18.25 21.50
C ALA A 25 -37.25 17.64 20.21
N MET A 26 -36.24 18.29 19.61
CA MET A 26 -35.54 17.77 18.44
C MET A 26 -34.76 16.48 18.73
N ARG A 27 -34.23 16.33 19.95
CA ARG A 27 -33.57 15.08 20.38
C ARG A 27 -34.60 13.94 20.44
N ARG A 28 -35.73 14.16 21.12
CA ARG A 28 -36.83 13.17 21.21
C ARG A 28 -37.39 12.80 19.84
N LEU A 29 -37.52 13.77 18.93
CA LEU A 29 -37.94 13.51 17.55
C LEU A 29 -36.93 12.62 16.79
N ARG A 30 -35.61 12.85 16.98
CA ARG A 30 -34.58 12.01 16.37
C ARG A 30 -34.53 10.61 16.96
N GLU A 31 -34.79 10.47 18.26
CA GLU A 31 -34.83 9.19 18.95
C GLU A 31 -36.04 8.37 18.50
N SER A 32 -37.24 8.95 18.49
CA SER A 32 -38.45 8.30 17.96
C SER A 32 -38.32 7.90 16.50
N ARG A 33 -37.74 8.75 15.65
CA ARG A 33 -37.44 8.38 14.24
C ARG A 33 -36.39 7.29 14.09
N ARG A 34 -35.47 7.13 15.05
CA ARG A 34 -34.47 6.06 15.02
C ARG A 34 -35.06 4.72 15.47
N GLN A 35 -36.04 4.76 16.37
CA GLN A 35 -36.76 3.59 16.85
C GLN A 35 -37.67 2.99 15.78
N ASP A 36 -38.17 3.81 14.85
CA ASP A 36 -38.93 3.39 13.66
C ASP A 36 -37.99 3.03 12.49
N PRO A 37 -37.83 1.74 12.13
CA PRO A 37 -36.85 1.31 11.14
C PRO A 37 -37.12 1.84 9.73
N GLU A 38 -38.41 1.95 9.34
CA GLU A 38 -38.81 2.37 8.00
C GLU A 38 -38.54 3.85 7.79
N LYS A 39 -38.94 4.69 8.75
CA LYS A 39 -38.65 6.14 8.69
C LYS A 39 -37.16 6.42 8.75
N TYR A 40 -36.41 5.64 9.52
CA TYR A 40 -34.96 5.79 9.61
C TYR A 40 -34.26 5.50 8.28
N GLU A 41 -34.66 4.42 7.59
CA GLU A 41 -34.10 4.09 6.27
C GLU A 41 -34.57 5.08 5.18
N GLU A 42 -35.79 5.60 5.25
CA GLU A 42 -36.27 6.64 4.34
C GLU A 42 -35.47 7.95 4.51
N ASP A 43 -35.19 8.37 5.74
CA ASP A 43 -34.37 9.54 6.04
C ASP A 43 -32.94 9.38 5.50
N LYS A 44 -32.34 8.19 5.66
CA LYS A 44 -31.03 7.88 5.06
C LYS A 44 -31.07 7.91 3.54
N ARG A 45 -32.14 7.38 2.92
CA ARG A 45 -32.31 7.43 1.45
C ARG A 45 -32.34 8.88 0.97
N LYS A 46 -33.17 9.73 1.59
CA LYS A 46 -33.27 11.16 1.30
C LYS A 46 -31.93 11.89 1.52
N GLU A 47 -31.15 11.52 2.53
CA GLU A 47 -29.81 12.06 2.76
C GLU A 47 -28.83 11.65 1.66
N ARG A 48 -28.81 10.37 1.26
CA ARG A 48 -27.99 9.87 0.14
C ARG A 48 -28.32 10.59 -1.16
N GLU A 49 -29.60 10.71 -1.50
CA GLU A 49 -30.05 11.45 -2.70
C GLU A 49 -29.59 12.91 -2.66
N ARG A 50 -29.77 13.61 -1.53
CA ARG A 50 -29.29 14.99 -1.37
C ARG A 50 -27.77 15.12 -1.49
N TYR A 51 -27.02 14.10 -1.08
CA TYR A 51 -25.58 14.07 -1.26
C TYR A 51 -25.22 13.93 -2.74
N TYR A 52 -25.81 12.97 -3.45
CA TYR A 52 -25.57 12.77 -4.89
C TYR A 52 -25.94 14.02 -5.70
N ARG A 53 -27.11 14.61 -5.47
CA ARG A 53 -27.52 15.87 -6.14
C ARG A 53 -26.51 17.00 -5.93
N ARG A 54 -25.99 17.17 -4.71
CA ARG A 54 -24.98 18.21 -4.40
C ARG A 54 -23.60 17.90 -4.96
N LYS A 55 -23.26 16.62 -5.09
CA LYS A 55 -22.03 16.17 -5.73
C LYS A 55 -22.07 16.40 -7.24
N GLU A 56 -23.20 16.05 -7.88
CA GLU A 56 -23.45 16.30 -9.30
C GLU A 56 -23.49 17.80 -9.61
N ALA A 57 -24.14 18.60 -8.77
CA ALA A 57 -24.16 20.07 -8.89
C ALA A 57 -22.81 20.75 -8.55
N GLY A 58 -21.74 20.00 -8.27
CA GLY A 58 -20.40 20.53 -7.98
C GLY A 58 -20.25 21.27 -6.65
N GLN A 59 -21.29 21.31 -5.82
CA GLN A 59 -21.26 21.94 -4.49
C GLN A 59 -20.40 21.15 -3.49
N ILE A 60 -20.23 19.84 -3.72
CA ILE A 60 -19.34 18.98 -2.95
C ILE A 60 -18.18 18.56 -3.85
N LYS A 61 -17.01 19.18 -3.65
CA LYS A 61 -15.78 18.77 -4.33
C LYS A 61 -15.26 17.47 -3.74
N THR A 62 -14.93 16.52 -4.61
CA THR A 62 -14.15 15.34 -4.23
C THR A 62 -12.67 15.71 -4.06
N ILE A 63 -11.90 14.90 -3.33
CA ILE A 63 -10.47 15.19 -3.05
C ILE A 63 -9.69 15.42 -4.36
N ASP A 64 -10.00 14.67 -5.42
CA ASP A 64 -9.32 14.77 -6.70
C ASP A 64 -9.63 16.09 -7.42
N GLN A 65 -10.82 16.65 -7.19
CA GLN A 65 -11.26 17.95 -7.71
C GLN A 65 -10.80 19.14 -6.85
N MET A 66 -10.22 18.90 -5.67
CA MET A 66 -9.71 19.96 -4.80
C MET A 66 -8.31 20.41 -5.26
N SER A 67 -8.06 21.71 -5.19
CA SER A 67 -6.71 22.27 -5.35
C SER A 67 -5.79 21.84 -4.20
N GLU A 68 -4.46 21.91 -4.40
CA GLU A 68 -3.50 21.57 -3.35
C GLU A 68 -3.65 22.44 -2.08
N ARG A 69 -4.05 23.70 -2.24
CA ARG A 69 -4.34 24.60 -1.11
C ARG A 69 -5.57 24.15 -0.32
N GLU A 70 -6.65 23.80 -1.01
CA GLU A 70 -7.86 23.26 -0.38
C GLU A 70 -7.58 21.90 0.30
N LYS A 71 -6.82 21.01 -0.35
CA LYS A 71 -6.39 19.74 0.26
C LYS A 71 -5.57 19.98 1.54
N ARG A 72 -4.68 20.97 1.57
CA ARG A 72 -3.93 21.36 2.78
C ARG A 72 -4.87 21.83 3.89
N ASN A 73 -5.85 22.67 3.57
CA ASN A 73 -6.85 23.14 4.54
C ASN A 73 -7.68 21.97 5.08
N GLN A 74 -8.13 21.06 4.20
CA GLN A 74 -8.87 19.88 4.60
C GLN A 74 -8.08 18.99 5.56
N ARG A 75 -6.78 18.77 5.28
CA ARG A 75 -5.88 18.04 6.19
C ARG A 75 -5.70 18.77 7.54
N LYS A 76 -5.62 20.10 7.53
CA LYS A 76 -5.56 20.91 8.76
C LYS A 76 -6.83 20.74 9.59
N GLU A 77 -8.01 20.80 8.95
CA GLU A 77 -9.28 20.54 9.64
C GLU A 77 -9.36 19.13 10.21
N TRP A 78 -8.94 18.10 9.47
CA TRP A 78 -8.94 16.72 9.96
C TRP A 78 -8.07 16.57 11.21
N ARG A 79 -6.87 17.18 11.21
CA ARG A 79 -6.00 17.20 12.40
C ARG A 79 -6.69 17.91 13.58
N ASN A 80 -7.33 19.05 13.34
CA ASN A 80 -8.05 19.80 14.37
C ASN A 80 -9.23 19.02 14.95
N ARG A 81 -10.06 18.40 14.09
CA ARG A 81 -11.19 17.56 14.51
C ARG A 81 -10.70 16.35 15.32
N SER A 82 -9.63 15.69 14.87
CA SER A 82 -9.02 14.57 15.58
C SER A 82 -8.48 15.00 16.95
N LYS A 83 -7.79 16.14 17.03
CA LYS A 83 -7.28 16.70 18.29
C LYS A 83 -8.43 17.01 19.25
N LYS A 84 -9.49 17.68 18.76
CA LYS A 84 -10.68 18.02 19.57
C LYS A 84 -11.38 16.77 20.09
N HIS A 85 -11.55 15.75 19.25
CA HIS A 85 -12.16 14.49 19.67
C HIS A 85 -11.31 13.75 20.71
N TYR A 86 -9.99 13.68 20.51
CA TYR A 86 -9.07 13.09 21.48
C TYR A 86 -9.13 13.81 22.83
N LEU A 87 -9.05 15.15 22.82
CA LEU A 87 -9.12 15.95 24.03
C LEU A 87 -10.46 15.78 24.74
N GLY A 88 -11.57 15.79 24.00
CA GLY A 88 -12.90 15.52 24.57
C GLY A 88 -12.98 14.16 25.25
N LYS A 89 -12.40 13.11 24.66
CA LYS A 89 -12.32 11.78 25.30
C LYS A 89 -11.44 11.76 26.53
N LYS A 90 -10.31 12.47 26.50
CA LYS A 90 -9.41 12.58 27.66
C LYS A 90 -10.14 13.27 28.82
N ASN A 91 -10.75 14.41 28.55
CA ASN A 91 -11.47 15.19 29.55
C ASN A 91 -12.67 14.42 30.12
N ALA A 92 -13.40 13.67 29.28
CA ALA A 92 -14.50 12.82 29.75
C ALA A 92 -14.02 11.75 30.74
N LYS A 93 -12.89 11.10 30.45
CA LYS A 93 -12.28 10.12 31.36
C LYS A 93 -11.77 10.75 32.66
N GLU A 94 -11.15 11.92 32.55
CA GLU A 94 -10.68 12.65 33.72
C GLU A 94 -11.84 13.10 34.61
N LEU A 95 -12.96 13.53 33.99
CA LEU A 95 -14.18 13.86 34.71
C LEU A 95 -14.80 12.62 35.38
N GLU A 96 -14.86 11.49 34.69
CA GLU A 96 -15.34 10.22 35.23
C GLU A 96 -14.52 9.79 36.46
N LEU A 97 -13.19 9.91 36.38
CA LEU A 97 -12.28 9.62 37.48
C LEU A 97 -12.48 10.57 38.67
N LYS A 98 -12.60 11.88 38.43
CA LYS A 98 -12.92 12.85 39.48
C LYS A 98 -14.28 12.62 40.13
N LEU A 99 -15.29 12.21 39.35
CA LEU A 99 -16.61 11.86 39.87
C LEU A 99 -16.55 10.61 40.75
N GLN A 100 -15.70 9.62 40.41
CA GLN A 100 -15.47 8.45 41.26
C GLN A 100 -14.74 8.82 42.56
N GLU A 101 -13.72 9.68 42.50
CA GLU A 101 -12.97 10.13 43.68
C GLU A 101 -13.82 10.99 44.65
N ASN A 102 -14.80 11.74 44.14
CA ASN A 102 -15.71 12.57 44.93
C ASN A 102 -17.07 11.91 45.19
N SER A 103 -17.26 10.66 44.76
CA SER A 103 -18.44 9.88 45.15
C SER A 103 -18.19 9.34 46.56
N PRO A 104 -19.16 9.43 47.49
CA PRO A 104 -19.10 8.69 48.74
C PRO A 104 -18.79 7.21 48.45
N PRO A 105 -18.10 6.50 49.37
CA PRO A 105 -17.97 5.05 49.26
C PRO A 105 -19.36 4.45 49.05
N ALA A 106 -19.48 3.49 48.13
CA ALA A 106 -20.74 2.84 47.85
C ALA A 106 -21.36 2.40 49.19
N THR A 107 -22.52 2.97 49.52
CA THR A 107 -23.27 2.53 50.69
C THR A 107 -23.48 1.02 50.53
N PRO A 108 -23.15 0.20 51.55
CA PRO A 108 -23.40 -1.23 51.48
C PRO A 108 -24.87 -1.41 51.10
N ILE A 109 -25.12 -2.01 49.94
CA ILE A 109 -26.46 -2.38 49.55
C ILE A 109 -26.90 -3.41 50.59
N PRO A 110 -27.99 -3.16 51.36
CA PRO A 110 -28.49 -4.16 52.29
C PRO A 110 -28.69 -5.48 51.54
N GLU A 111 -28.23 -6.59 52.13
CA GLU A 111 -28.22 -7.91 51.49
C GLU A 111 -29.63 -8.34 51.02
N GLU A 112 -30.67 -7.81 51.67
CA GLU A 112 -32.09 -7.94 51.30
C GLU A 112 -32.44 -7.32 49.94
N LEU A 113 -31.73 -6.28 49.47
CA LEU A 113 -31.93 -5.65 48.15
C LEU A 113 -31.07 -6.28 47.05
N MET A 114 -30.07 -7.10 47.39
CA MET A 114 -29.29 -7.88 46.41
C MET A 114 -29.99 -9.16 45.96
N ALA A 115 -30.98 -9.64 46.73
CA ALA A 115 -31.73 -10.85 46.44
C ALA A 115 -32.77 -10.71 45.32
N GLU A 116 -33.12 -9.47 44.91
CA GLU A 116 -34.15 -9.20 43.89
C GLU A 116 -33.63 -8.60 42.57
N ALA A 117 -32.32 -8.43 42.39
CA ALA A 117 -31.79 -8.04 41.09
C ALA A 117 -31.85 -9.26 40.14
N PRO A 118 -32.55 -9.18 38.98
CA PRO A 118 -32.60 -10.28 38.03
C PRO A 118 -31.18 -10.69 37.63
N TYR A 119 -30.82 -11.93 37.95
CA TYR A 119 -29.49 -12.53 37.73
C TYR A 119 -29.00 -12.42 36.27
N ASP A 120 -29.92 -12.18 35.33
CA ASP A 120 -29.65 -11.98 33.90
C ASP A 120 -28.91 -10.67 33.58
N GLU A 121 -29.04 -9.60 34.36
CA GLU A 121 -28.43 -8.29 34.04
C GLU A 121 -26.93 -8.25 34.39
N ILE A 122 -26.52 -8.93 35.47
CA ILE A 122 -25.12 -9.00 35.94
C ILE A 122 -24.27 -9.93 35.05
N LEU A 123 -24.86 -10.94 34.43
CA LEU A 123 -24.20 -11.83 33.46
C LEU A 123 -23.97 -11.15 32.10
N GLN A 124 -24.90 -10.30 31.65
CA GLN A 124 -24.77 -9.58 30.37
C GLN A 124 -23.61 -8.56 30.38
N GLU A 125 -23.38 -7.84 31.48
CA GLU A 125 -22.27 -6.87 31.57
C GLU A 125 -20.88 -7.54 31.59
N ARG A 126 -20.74 -8.69 32.28
CA ARG A 126 -19.46 -9.42 32.37
C ARG A 126 -19.05 -10.07 31.05
N ASP A 127 -20.02 -10.53 30.26
CA ASP A 127 -19.78 -11.17 28.98
C ASP A 127 -19.40 -10.15 27.87
N ASP A 128 -19.94 -8.94 27.95
CA ASP A 128 -19.65 -7.86 27.00
C ASP A 128 -18.22 -7.30 27.14
N GLY A 129 -17.65 -7.31 28.35
CA GLY A 129 -16.26 -6.92 28.62
C GLY A 129 -15.21 -7.85 27.99
N ARG A 130 -15.39 -9.18 28.11
CA ARG A 130 -14.51 -10.19 27.46
C ARG A 130 -14.64 -10.15 25.95
N LYS A 131 -15.87 -10.03 25.42
CA LYS A 131 -16.15 -9.86 23.98
C LYS A 131 -15.50 -8.58 23.43
N ARG A 132 -15.51 -7.46 24.17
CA ARG A 132 -14.84 -6.19 23.80
C ARG A 132 -13.31 -6.31 23.82
N GLN A 133 -12.71 -6.97 24.82
CA GLN A 133 -11.25 -7.21 24.84
C GLN A 133 -10.80 -8.09 23.67
N GLY A 134 -11.53 -9.17 23.36
CA GLY A 134 -11.25 -10.04 22.21
C GLY A 134 -11.33 -9.30 20.88
N ARG A 135 -12.38 -8.48 20.68
CA ARG A 135 -12.54 -7.63 19.49
C ARG A 135 -11.39 -6.61 19.37
N SER A 136 -10.92 -6.04 20.48
CA SER A 136 -9.80 -5.10 20.51
C SER A 136 -8.47 -5.76 20.12
N ARG A 137 -8.17 -6.94 20.69
CA ARG A 137 -6.98 -7.74 20.32
C ARG A 137 -7.00 -8.12 18.84
N ARG A 138 -8.15 -8.62 18.33
CA ARG A 138 -8.33 -8.94 16.91
C ARG A 138 -8.09 -7.73 16.01
N ARG A 139 -8.62 -6.56 16.35
CA ARG A 139 -8.40 -5.31 15.59
C ARG A 139 -6.93 -4.90 15.56
N LYS A 140 -6.22 -5.01 16.69
CA LYS A 140 -4.78 -4.73 16.77
C LYS A 140 -3.98 -5.70 15.89
N HIS A 141 -4.28 -6.99 15.97
CA HIS A 141 -3.64 -8.03 15.18
C HIS A 141 -3.86 -7.83 13.67
N VAL A 142 -5.12 -7.61 13.24
CA VAL A 142 -5.45 -7.33 11.84
C VAL A 142 -4.74 -6.06 11.34
N LYS A 143 -4.62 -5.03 12.19
CA LYS A 143 -3.89 -3.81 11.84
C LYS A 143 -2.38 -4.06 11.70
N ALA A 144 -1.79 -4.90 12.55
CA ALA A 144 -0.39 -5.29 12.43
C ALA A 144 -0.13 -6.06 11.13
N LEU A 145 -0.96 -7.07 10.82
CA LEU A 145 -0.88 -7.83 9.57
C LEU A 145 -1.03 -6.94 8.34
N ARG A 146 -1.96 -5.98 8.34
CA ARG A 146 -2.12 -5.03 7.22
C ARG A 146 -0.84 -4.19 7.00
N LYS A 147 -0.24 -3.69 8.08
CA LYS A 147 1.03 -2.94 7.98
C LYS A 147 2.15 -3.81 7.43
N GLU A 148 2.22 -5.06 7.88
CA GLU A 148 3.23 -6.01 7.40
C GLU A 148 3.04 -6.32 5.92
N ILE A 149 1.80 -6.55 5.47
CA ILE A 149 1.46 -6.71 4.06
C ILE A 149 1.90 -5.49 3.25
N ASP A 150 1.64 -4.27 3.73
CA ASP A 150 2.03 -3.05 3.01
C ASP A 150 3.57 -2.90 2.94
N LEU A 151 4.28 -3.21 4.03
CA LEU A 151 5.75 -3.23 4.04
C LEU A 151 6.31 -4.28 3.08
N LEU A 152 5.73 -5.49 3.07
CA LEU A 152 6.14 -6.57 2.18
C LEU A 152 5.89 -6.20 0.71
N LYS A 153 4.77 -5.56 0.39
CA LYS A 153 4.51 -5.03 -0.96
C LYS A 153 5.58 -4.04 -1.40
N VAL A 154 5.96 -3.11 -0.53
CA VAL A 154 7.03 -2.13 -0.83
C VAL A 154 8.39 -2.82 -1.01
N LYS A 155 8.72 -3.80 -0.16
CA LYS A 155 9.97 -4.59 -0.30
C LYS A 155 9.98 -5.37 -1.61
N LEU A 156 8.88 -6.04 -1.95
CA LEU A 156 8.73 -6.81 -3.18
C LEU A 156 8.87 -5.93 -4.41
N GLU A 157 8.30 -4.74 -4.41
CA GLU A 157 8.45 -3.76 -5.50
C GLU A 157 9.91 -3.30 -5.64
N LYS A 158 10.61 -3.04 -4.52
CA LYS A 158 12.04 -2.71 -4.54
C LYS A 158 12.89 -3.85 -5.12
N GLU A 159 12.63 -5.08 -4.73
CA GLU A 159 13.34 -6.26 -5.25
C GLU A 159 13.03 -6.51 -6.73
N LYS A 160 11.79 -6.32 -7.18
CA LYS A 160 11.45 -6.34 -8.61
C LYS A 160 12.24 -5.31 -9.41
N ARG A 161 12.34 -4.07 -8.92
CA ARG A 161 13.13 -3.01 -9.57
C ARG A 161 14.62 -3.36 -9.61
N LYS A 162 15.18 -3.91 -8.53
CA LYS A 162 16.57 -4.40 -8.50
C LYS A 162 16.78 -5.52 -9.51
N LYS A 163 15.91 -6.54 -9.52
CA LYS A 163 15.94 -7.64 -10.48
C LYS A 163 15.97 -7.13 -11.91
N GLU A 164 15.09 -6.18 -12.25
CA GLU A 164 15.04 -5.60 -13.59
C GLU A 164 16.30 -4.80 -13.94
N LYS A 165 16.80 -4.00 -13.00
CA LYS A 165 18.07 -3.27 -13.15
C LYS A 165 19.22 -4.23 -13.45
N TYR A 166 19.35 -5.32 -12.71
CA TYR A 166 20.42 -6.30 -12.91
C TYR A 166 20.21 -7.11 -14.19
N ARG A 167 18.97 -7.46 -14.55
CA ARG A 167 18.62 -8.10 -15.83
C ARG A 167 19.07 -7.23 -17.01
N MET A 168 18.77 -5.94 -16.97
CA MET A 168 19.16 -5.00 -18.03
C MET A 168 20.68 -4.78 -18.08
N ARG A 169 21.36 -4.70 -16.93
CA ARG A 169 22.83 -4.65 -16.88
C ARG A 169 23.45 -5.89 -17.52
N LEU A 170 22.96 -7.08 -17.17
CA LEU A 170 23.44 -8.34 -17.72
C LEU A 170 23.21 -8.42 -19.24
N LYS A 171 22.04 -7.99 -19.73
CA LYS A 171 21.77 -7.88 -21.18
C LYS A 171 22.77 -6.95 -21.89
N ARG A 172 23.10 -5.80 -21.29
CA ARG A 172 24.08 -4.86 -21.85
C ARG A 172 25.49 -5.45 -21.87
N VAL A 173 25.91 -6.11 -20.79
CA VAL A 173 27.21 -6.79 -20.71
C VAL A 173 27.30 -7.88 -21.77
N LYS A 174 26.28 -8.75 -21.88
CA LYS A 174 26.22 -9.78 -22.94
C LYS A 174 26.29 -9.18 -24.34
N LYS A 175 25.56 -8.08 -24.60
CA LYS A 175 25.62 -7.38 -25.89
C LYS A 175 27.02 -6.83 -26.19
N ARG A 176 27.72 -6.26 -25.20
CA ARG A 176 29.11 -5.81 -25.36
C ARG A 176 30.06 -6.97 -25.59
N LEU A 177 29.91 -8.05 -24.84
CA LEU A 177 30.68 -9.27 -25.02
C LEU A 177 30.51 -9.79 -26.45
N HIS A 178 29.28 -9.96 -26.94
CA HIS A 178 29.02 -10.43 -28.31
C HIS A 178 29.44 -9.44 -29.41
N LYS A 179 29.48 -8.13 -29.13
CA LYS A 179 30.11 -7.16 -30.04
C LYS A 179 31.61 -7.40 -30.17
N ASN A 180 32.28 -7.72 -29.07
CA ASN A 180 33.72 -7.93 -29.00
C ASN A 180 34.16 -9.38 -29.28
N ILE A 181 33.23 -10.31 -29.46
CA ILE A 181 33.57 -11.64 -30.00
C ILE A 181 33.88 -11.46 -31.48
N ASP A 182 35.16 -11.65 -31.83
CA ASP A 182 35.62 -11.83 -33.20
C ASP A 182 35.02 -13.13 -33.75
N SER A 183 33.90 -12.97 -34.46
CA SER A 183 33.34 -14.01 -35.30
C SER A 183 34.24 -14.15 -36.54
N PRO A 184 34.48 -15.37 -37.05
CA PRO A 184 35.14 -15.58 -38.34
C PRO A 184 34.59 -14.66 -39.44
N GLU A 185 33.26 -14.49 -39.48
CA GLU A 185 32.59 -13.61 -40.43
C GLU A 185 32.96 -12.14 -40.27
N LYS A 186 33.04 -11.63 -39.03
CA LYS A 186 33.48 -10.24 -38.79
C LYS A 186 34.93 -10.01 -39.21
N LYS A 187 35.81 -11.01 -39.04
CA LYS A 187 37.20 -10.92 -39.49
C LYS A 187 37.28 -10.85 -41.01
N VAL A 188 36.53 -11.69 -41.71
CA VAL A 188 36.45 -11.66 -43.17
C VAL A 188 35.84 -10.35 -43.67
N ASP A 189 34.76 -9.88 -43.06
CA ASP A 189 34.15 -8.59 -43.39
C ASP A 189 35.11 -7.42 -43.14
N ALA A 190 35.98 -7.50 -42.13
CA ALA A 190 37.00 -6.49 -41.87
C ALA A 190 38.13 -6.53 -42.91
N LEU A 191 38.54 -7.73 -43.36
CA LEU A 191 39.58 -7.92 -44.38
C LEU A 191 39.13 -7.40 -45.76
N ILE A 192 37.88 -7.66 -46.13
CA ILE A 192 37.30 -7.27 -47.42
C ILE A 192 36.73 -5.84 -47.37
N LYS A 193 36.82 -5.15 -46.23
CA LYS A 193 36.22 -3.82 -46.06
C LYS A 193 36.83 -2.81 -47.04
N GLY A 194 36.02 -2.34 -47.98
CA GLY A 194 36.44 -1.38 -49.01
C GLY A 194 36.87 -2.02 -50.34
N GLN A 195 36.84 -3.36 -50.44
CA GLN A 195 37.06 -4.11 -51.67
C GLN A 195 35.72 -4.63 -52.21
N THR A 196 35.53 -4.58 -53.53
CA THR A 196 34.37 -5.19 -54.20
C THR A 196 34.72 -6.62 -54.62
N ASP A 197 34.63 -7.54 -53.67
CA ASP A 197 34.94 -8.96 -53.91
C ASP A 197 33.70 -9.79 -54.30
N SER A 198 33.95 -10.83 -55.09
CA SER A 198 32.92 -11.82 -55.43
C SER A 198 32.47 -12.62 -54.20
N PRO A 199 31.17 -12.95 -54.06
CA PRO A 199 30.65 -13.79 -52.98
C PRO A 199 31.38 -15.13 -52.82
N ALA A 200 31.92 -15.68 -53.91
CA ALA A 200 32.71 -16.92 -53.88
C ALA A 200 34.03 -16.76 -53.11
N VAL A 201 34.68 -15.60 -53.23
CA VAL A 201 35.92 -15.28 -52.51
C VAL A 201 35.62 -15.12 -51.01
N LYS A 202 34.55 -14.37 -50.68
CA LYS A 202 34.08 -14.23 -49.29
C LYS A 202 33.79 -15.59 -48.65
N LYS A 203 33.15 -16.52 -49.36
CA LYS A 203 32.85 -17.86 -48.86
C LYS A 203 34.11 -18.69 -48.58
N LYS A 204 35.11 -18.63 -49.47
CA LYS A 204 36.40 -19.32 -49.27
C LYS A 204 37.18 -18.75 -48.08
N LEU A 205 37.23 -17.43 -47.95
CA LEU A 205 37.88 -16.76 -46.81
C LEU A 205 37.19 -17.06 -45.48
N LEU A 206 35.85 -17.06 -45.48
CA LEU A 206 35.07 -17.43 -44.30
C LEU A 206 35.38 -18.86 -43.86
N PHE A 207 35.45 -19.78 -44.83
CA PHE A 207 35.78 -21.17 -44.57
C PHE A 207 37.17 -21.34 -43.96
N SER A 208 38.18 -20.64 -44.47
CA SER A 208 39.53 -20.70 -43.89
C SER A 208 39.58 -20.17 -42.46
N GLU A 209 38.88 -19.07 -42.16
CA GLU A 209 38.82 -18.51 -40.79
C GLU A 209 38.06 -19.42 -39.82
N VAL A 210 36.98 -20.06 -40.29
CA VAL A 210 36.23 -21.04 -39.49
C VAL A 210 37.11 -22.24 -39.15
N ILE A 211 37.84 -22.80 -40.13
CA ILE A 211 38.77 -23.89 -39.89
C ILE A 211 39.86 -23.46 -38.90
N ALA A 212 40.50 -22.31 -39.11
CA ALA A 212 41.54 -21.81 -38.24
C ALA A 212 41.04 -21.69 -36.78
N LYS A 213 39.84 -21.13 -36.59
CA LYS A 213 39.21 -21.04 -35.27
C LYS A 213 38.96 -22.41 -34.66
N GLN A 214 38.34 -23.34 -35.39
CA GLN A 214 38.09 -24.70 -34.90
C GLN A 214 39.37 -25.44 -34.52
N LEU A 215 40.43 -25.33 -35.34
CA LEU A 215 41.72 -25.95 -35.03
C LEU A 215 42.35 -25.36 -33.77
N THR A 216 42.27 -24.04 -33.56
CA THR A 216 42.77 -23.40 -32.33
C THR A 216 41.96 -23.79 -31.09
N GLU A 217 40.64 -23.91 -31.20
CA GLU A 217 39.77 -24.35 -30.10
C GLU A 217 40.05 -25.82 -29.75
N ASN A 218 40.12 -26.70 -30.75
CA ASN A 218 40.48 -28.10 -30.56
C ASN A 218 41.87 -28.25 -29.92
N TYR A 219 42.86 -27.46 -30.34
CA TYR A 219 44.19 -27.46 -29.73
C TYR A 219 44.20 -26.98 -28.27
N ARG A 220 43.36 -26.00 -27.93
CA ARG A 220 43.21 -25.48 -26.55
C ARG A 220 42.58 -26.50 -25.61
N VAL A 221 41.64 -27.32 -26.10
CA VAL A 221 40.97 -28.37 -25.31
C VAL A 221 41.94 -29.50 -24.94
N LEU A 222 42.93 -29.79 -25.79
CA LEU A 222 43.96 -30.77 -25.49
C LEU A 222 44.82 -30.30 -24.32
N THR A 223 44.89 -31.08 -23.24
CA THR A 223 45.74 -30.79 -22.07
C THR A 223 47.11 -31.46 -22.18
N ASN A 224 47.14 -32.71 -22.66
CA ASN A 224 48.36 -33.51 -22.76
C ASN A 224 49.29 -33.03 -23.90
N PRO A 225 50.58 -32.74 -23.62
CA PRO A 225 51.58 -32.38 -24.62
C PRO A 225 51.75 -33.42 -25.75
N ALA A 226 51.61 -34.71 -25.47
CA ALA A 226 51.72 -35.76 -26.48
C ALA A 226 50.59 -35.65 -27.53
N HIS A 227 49.34 -35.48 -27.07
CA HIS A 227 48.19 -35.28 -27.96
C HIS A 227 48.29 -33.98 -28.76
N LYS A 228 48.83 -32.90 -28.17
CA LYS A 228 49.11 -31.65 -28.89
C LYS A 228 50.09 -31.85 -30.05
N ARG A 229 51.17 -32.61 -29.82
CA ARG A 229 52.15 -32.94 -30.87
C ARG A 229 51.52 -33.77 -31.99
N THR A 230 50.75 -34.81 -31.66
CA THR A 230 50.07 -35.66 -32.66
C THR A 230 49.05 -34.86 -33.46
N PHE A 231 48.23 -34.04 -32.79
CA PHE A 231 47.28 -33.15 -33.43
C PHE A 231 47.96 -32.21 -34.44
N TRP A 232 49.07 -31.58 -34.04
CA TRP A 232 49.83 -30.70 -34.94
C TRP A 232 50.43 -31.45 -36.12
N LYS A 233 50.98 -32.65 -35.92
CA LYS A 233 51.52 -33.49 -36.99
C LYS A 233 50.44 -33.88 -38.01
N ASN A 234 49.24 -34.21 -37.55
CA ASN A 234 48.13 -34.61 -38.42
C ASN A 234 47.58 -33.44 -39.26
N ILE A 235 47.68 -32.21 -38.76
CA ILE A 235 47.24 -31.00 -39.48
C ILE A 235 48.33 -30.45 -40.40
N SER A 236 49.59 -30.49 -39.96
CA SER A 236 50.74 -29.99 -40.73
C SER A 236 51.22 -31.02 -41.76
N GLY A 237 50.37 -31.26 -42.76
CA GLY A 237 50.74 -32.02 -43.95
C GLY A 237 51.78 -31.31 -44.83
N ASN A 238 52.24 -31.98 -45.89
CA ASN A 238 53.27 -31.45 -46.79
C ASN A 238 52.89 -30.11 -47.44
N VAL A 239 51.61 -29.91 -47.74
CA VAL A 239 51.08 -28.67 -48.32
C VAL A 239 51.23 -27.51 -47.34
N VAL A 240 50.79 -27.67 -46.09
CA VAL A 240 50.92 -26.61 -45.08
C VAL A 240 52.39 -26.30 -44.82
N LYS A 241 53.27 -27.31 -44.76
CA LYS A 241 54.71 -27.10 -44.61
C LYS A 241 55.35 -26.35 -45.78
N LYS A 242 54.88 -26.57 -47.02
CA LYS A 242 55.38 -25.90 -48.23
C LYS A 242 54.96 -24.43 -48.31
N TYR A 243 53.73 -24.11 -47.91
CA TYR A 243 53.15 -22.77 -48.09
C TYR A 243 53.11 -21.93 -46.79
N LYS A 244 53.57 -22.47 -45.66
CA LYS A 244 53.77 -21.69 -44.43
C LYS A 244 54.99 -20.79 -44.63
N GLN A 245 54.78 -19.61 -45.21
CA GLN A 245 55.79 -18.56 -45.29
C GLN A 245 55.93 -17.86 -43.92
N ILE A 246 56.59 -18.54 -42.98
CA ILE A 246 57.57 -18.03 -42.01
C ILE A 246 58.52 -19.18 -41.72
#